data_AF-A0A5C7VQU8-F1
#
_entry.id   AF-A0A5C7VQU8-F1
#
_cell.length_a   1.000
_cell.length_b   1.000
_cell.length_c   1.000
_cell.angle_alpha   90.00
_cell.angle_beta   90.00
_cell.angle_gamma   90.00
#
_symmetry.space_group_name_H-M   'P 1'
#
loop_
_entity.id
_entity.type
_entity.pdbx_description
1 polymer ?
#
loop_
_entity_poly.entity_id
_entity_poly.type
_entity_poly.pdbx_seq_one_letter_code
_entity_poly.pdbx_strand_id
1 'polypeptide(L)'
;MPARHNDLPLNEKSLNAVVDAMTVVTLCMTQILTHEQRERFGKDLVTMADVAGRKGKLELTSILLDVRAAVKKHDDELEAARAENDAAA
;
A
#
# COMPACT_ATOMS: atom_id res chain seq x y z
N MET A 1 -17.54 -19.50 -5.71
CA MET A 1 -16.19 -19.03 -6.08
C MET A 1 -16.31 -17.55 -6.45
N PRO A 2 -15.69 -16.59 -5.75
CA PRO A 2 -15.77 -15.20 -6.16
C PRO A 2 -15.04 -15.02 -7.51
N ALA A 3 -15.67 -14.28 -8.43
CA ALA A 3 -15.16 -14.07 -9.78
C ALA A 3 -13.76 -13.43 -9.71
N ARG A 4 -12.73 -14.19 -10.09
CA ARG A 4 -11.38 -13.65 -10.26
C ARG A 4 -11.39 -12.77 -11.50
N HIS A 5 -11.47 -11.46 -11.31
CA HIS A 5 -11.36 -10.44 -12.35
C HIS A 5 -9.93 -10.45 -12.94
N ASN A 6 -9.57 -11.50 -13.69
CA ASN A 6 -8.30 -11.58 -14.42
C ASN A 6 -8.35 -10.78 -15.72
N ASP A 7 -9.54 -10.62 -16.30
CA ASP A 7 -9.71 -10.17 -17.68
C ASP A 7 -10.32 -8.77 -17.82
N LEU A 8 -10.47 -8.02 -16.73
CA LEU A 8 -10.90 -6.62 -16.85
C LEU A 8 -9.74 -5.78 -17.40
N PRO A 9 -9.91 -5.14 -18.58
CA PRO A 9 -8.95 -4.17 -19.05
C PRO A 9 -8.90 -3.04 -18.04
N LEU A 10 -7.71 -2.76 -17.51
CA LEU A 10 -7.44 -1.58 -16.71
C LEU A 10 -7.53 -0.37 -17.65
N ASN A 11 -8.75 0.10 -17.88
CA ASN A 11 -8.96 1.38 -18.54
C ASN A 11 -8.58 2.52 -17.59
N GLU A 12 -8.41 3.71 -18.14
CA GLU A 12 -7.99 4.91 -17.40
C GLU A 12 -8.85 5.18 -16.14
N LYS A 13 -10.16 4.90 -16.21
CA LYS A 13 -11.07 5.00 -15.05
C LYS A 13 -10.75 3.98 -13.97
N SER A 14 -10.48 2.74 -14.33
CA SER A 14 -10.08 1.68 -13.38
C SER A 14 -8.72 1.98 -12.75
N LEU A 15 -7.80 2.54 -13.53
CA LEU A 15 -6.47 2.92 -13.05
C LEU A 15 -6.56 4.10 -12.07
N ASN A 16 -7.36 5.11 -12.40
CA ASN A 16 -7.64 6.23 -11.48
C ASN A 16 -8.35 5.77 -10.21
N ALA A 17 -9.30 4.82 -10.28
CA ALA A 17 -9.94 4.26 -9.10
C ALA A 17 -8.95 3.50 -8.19
N VAL A 18 -7.95 2.82 -8.78
CA VAL A 18 -6.85 2.21 -8.02
C VAL A 18 -6.00 3.29 -7.37
N VAL A 19 -5.63 4.35 -8.10
CA VAL A 19 -4.86 5.47 -7.56
C VAL A 19 -5.61 6.21 -6.44
N ASP A 20 -6.91 6.45 -6.58
CA ASP A 20 -7.74 7.07 -5.55
C ASP A 20 -7.84 6.18 -4.31
N ALA A 21 -8.07 4.87 -4.49
CA ALA A 21 -8.06 3.93 -3.38
C ALA A 21 -6.70 3.88 -2.67
N MET A 22 -5.61 3.95 -3.42
CA MET A 22 -4.24 3.98 -2.89
C MET A 22 -3.91 5.30 -2.18
N THR A 23 -4.47 6.42 -2.65
CA THR A 23 -4.33 7.74 -2.02
C THR A 23 -5.13 7.79 -0.71
N VAL A 24 -6.35 7.23 -0.70
CA VAL A 24 -7.17 7.06 0.51
C VAL A 24 -6.49 6.14 1.50
N VAL A 25 -5.86 5.04 1.04
CA VAL A 25 -5.02 4.18 1.89
C VAL A 25 -3.87 4.99 2.49
N THR A 26 -3.14 5.75 1.68
CA THR A 26 -2.00 6.57 2.17
C THR A 26 -2.47 7.61 3.21
N LEU A 27 -3.65 8.20 3.01
CA LEU A 27 -4.31 9.09 3.98
C LEU A 27 -4.80 8.37 5.25
N CYS A 28 -5.36 7.17 5.13
CA CYS A 28 -5.82 6.38 6.27
C CYS A 28 -4.64 5.83 7.10
N MET A 29 -3.53 5.51 6.45
CA MET A 29 -2.30 5.02 7.10
C MET A 29 -1.58 6.11 7.89
N THR A 30 -1.72 7.36 7.49
CA THR A 30 -1.09 8.51 8.15
C THR A 30 -1.83 8.99 9.41
N GLN A 31 -3.11 8.63 9.59
CA GLN A 31 -3.91 9.17 10.71
C GLN A 31 -4.65 8.15 11.58
N ILE A 32 -4.98 6.95 11.08
CA ILE A 32 -5.98 6.09 11.74
C ILE A 32 -5.44 4.70 12.09
N LEU A 33 -4.55 4.14 11.28
CA LEU A 33 -4.13 2.75 11.42
C LEU A 33 -3.03 2.55 12.46
N THR A 34 -3.14 1.47 13.23
CA THR A 34 -2.10 1.04 14.19
C THR A 34 -0.91 0.46 13.45
N HIS A 35 0.25 0.38 14.12
CA HIS A 35 1.48 -0.19 13.54
C HIS A 35 1.27 -1.63 13.00
N GLU A 36 0.59 -2.50 13.76
CA GLU A 36 0.30 -3.88 13.31
C GLU A 36 -0.57 -3.90 12.03
N GLN A 37 -1.53 -2.99 11.91
CA GLN A 37 -2.36 -2.86 10.72
C GLN A 37 -1.54 -2.36 9.52
N ARG A 38 -0.58 -1.46 9.75
CA ARG A 38 0.34 -0.97 8.71
C ARG A 38 1.27 -2.07 8.20
N GLU A 39 1.80 -2.90 9.10
CA GLU A 39 2.57 -4.09 8.71
C GLU A 39 1.75 -5.07 7.86
N ARG A 40 0.53 -5.41 8.30
CA ARG A 40 -0.34 -6.35 7.57
C ARG A 40 -0.66 -5.81 6.18
N PHE A 41 -0.98 -4.53 6.10
CA PHE A 41 -1.23 -3.88 4.82
C PHE A 41 0.01 -3.91 3.90
N GLY A 42 1.21 -3.66 4.44
CA GLY A 42 2.45 -3.79 3.68
C GLY A 42 2.69 -5.21 3.14
N LYS A 43 2.30 -6.26 3.90
CA LYS A 43 2.37 -7.67 3.46
C LYS A 43 1.35 -7.97 2.36
N ASP A 44 0.15 -7.39 2.44
CA ASP A 44 -0.88 -7.52 1.41
C ASP A 44 -0.45 -6.88 0.09
N LEU A 45 0.19 -5.69 0.13
CA LEU A 45 0.75 -5.03 -1.05
C LEU A 45 1.79 -5.89 -1.79
N VAL A 46 2.69 -6.56 -1.05
CA VAL A 46 3.66 -7.50 -1.64
C VAL A 46 2.94 -8.65 -2.34
N THR A 47 1.94 -9.24 -1.67
CA THR A 47 1.17 -10.34 -2.22
C THR A 47 0.42 -9.92 -3.49
N MET A 48 -0.16 -8.73 -3.50
CA MET A 48 -0.81 -8.15 -4.68
C MET A 48 0.18 -7.89 -5.82
N ALA A 49 1.38 -7.38 -5.50
CA ALA A 49 2.45 -7.12 -6.47
C ALA A 49 2.93 -8.42 -7.13
N ASP A 50 3.10 -9.48 -6.34
CA ASP A 50 3.44 -10.83 -6.83
C ASP A 50 2.36 -11.40 -7.75
N VAL A 51 1.09 -11.25 -7.37
CA VAL A 51 -0.04 -11.71 -8.20
C VAL A 51 -0.12 -10.90 -9.49
N ALA A 52 0.12 -9.59 -9.45
CA ALA A 52 0.16 -8.73 -10.63
C ALA A 52 1.32 -9.11 -11.57
N GLY A 53 2.50 -9.39 -11.00
CA GLY A 53 3.70 -9.80 -11.75
C GLY A 53 3.49 -11.13 -12.47
N ARG A 54 2.89 -12.12 -11.80
CA ARG A 54 2.52 -13.41 -12.41
C ARG A 54 1.50 -13.26 -13.55
N LYS A 55 0.74 -12.17 -13.60
CA LYS A 55 -0.22 -11.85 -14.67
C LYS A 55 0.37 -10.93 -15.75
N GLY A 56 1.66 -10.59 -15.67
CA GLY A 56 2.31 -9.69 -16.63
C GLY A 56 1.93 -8.22 -16.49
N LYS A 57 1.31 -7.81 -15.37
CA LYS A 57 0.88 -6.42 -15.13
C LYS A 57 2.00 -5.62 -14.44
N LEU A 58 3.09 -5.37 -15.17
CA LEU A 58 4.32 -4.77 -14.62
C LEU A 58 4.13 -3.37 -14.01
N GLU A 59 3.33 -2.52 -14.64
CA GLU A 59 3.05 -1.16 -14.13
C GLU A 59 2.35 -1.21 -12.78
N LEU A 60 1.34 -2.08 -12.65
CA LEU A 60 0.63 -2.29 -11.39
C LEU A 60 1.55 -2.87 -10.31
N THR A 61 2.43 -3.80 -10.66
CA THR A 61 3.45 -4.32 -9.74
C THR A 61 4.35 -3.19 -9.23
N SER A 62 4.84 -2.30 -10.09
CA SER A 62 5.66 -1.15 -9.68
C SER A 62 4.91 -0.24 -8.71
N ILE A 63 3.68 0.15 -9.06
CA ILE A 63 2.85 1.03 -8.22
C ILE A 63 2.63 0.44 -6.82
N LEU A 64 2.35 -0.86 -6.74
CA LEU A 64 2.12 -1.54 -5.46
C LEU A 64 3.39 -1.60 -4.59
N LEU A 65 4.56 -1.78 -5.21
CA LEU A 65 5.85 -1.78 -4.51
C LEU A 65 6.26 -0.38 -4.05
N ASP A 66 6.03 0.64 -4.87
CA ASP A 66 6.31 2.04 -4.52
C ASP A 66 5.47 2.47 -3.31
N VAL A 67 4.21 2.07 -3.27
CA VAL A 67 3.35 2.37 -2.11
C VAL A 67 3.73 1.58 -0.88
N ARG A 68 4.18 0.32 -1.03
CA ARG A 68 4.76 -0.40 0.11
C ARG A 68 5.98 0.36 0.68
N ALA A 69 6.83 0.89 -0.18
CA ALA A 69 8.00 1.66 0.24
C ALA A 69 7.58 2.96 0.96
N ALA A 70 6.57 3.66 0.46
CA ALA A 70 6.01 4.85 1.09
C ALA A 70 5.42 4.54 2.49
N VAL A 71 4.67 3.43 2.60
CA VAL A 71 4.11 2.95 3.87
C VAL A 71 5.20 2.66 4.89
N LYS A 72 6.25 1.93 4.48
CA LYS A 72 7.37 1.60 5.38
C LYS A 72 8.09 2.87 5.84
N LYS A 73 8.43 3.77 4.91
CA LYS A 73 9.12 5.02 5.23
C LYS A 73 8.36 5.82 6.29
N HIS A 74 7.04 5.94 6.13
CA HIS A 74 6.21 6.68 7.08
C HIS A 74 6.12 5.99 8.46
N ASP A 75 6.09 4.65 8.49
CA ASP A 75 6.09 3.91 9.74
C ASP A 75 7.42 4.11 10.49
N ASP A 76 8.55 4.04 9.78
CA ASP A 76 9.88 4.34 10.33
C ASP A 76 9.96 5.79 10.87
N GLU A 77 9.38 6.78 10.16
CA GLU A 77 9.28 8.18 10.60
C GLU A 77 8.43 8.35 11.87
N LEU A 78 7.31 7.63 11.98
CA LEU A 78 6.48 7.64 13.19
C LEU A 78 7.17 7.00 14.39
N GLU A 79 7.93 5.92 14.17
CA GLU A 79 8.74 5.30 15.22
C GLU A 79 9.85 6.23 15.69
N ALA A 80 10.55 6.89 14.76
CA ALA A 80 11.57 7.89 15.09
C ALA A 80 10.97 9.05 15.92
N ALA A 81 9.82 9.59 15.51
CA ALA A 81 9.14 10.66 16.23
C ALA A 81 8.66 10.25 17.64
N ARG A 82 8.29 8.98 17.84
CA ARG A 82 7.97 8.44 19.17
C ARG A 82 9.21 8.30 20.03
N ALA A 83 10.29 7.75 19.49
CA ALA A 83 11.55 7.59 20.20
C ALA A 83 12.14 8.96 20.63
N GLU A 84 12.02 9.99 19.80
CA GLU A 84 12.43 11.35 20.14
C GLU A 84 11.57 11.96 21.26
N ASN A 85 10.24 11.74 21.23
CA ASN A 85 9.35 12.21 22.30
C ASN A 85 9.61 11.49 23.63
N ASP A 86 9.85 10.18 23.62
CA ASP A 86 10.15 9.40 24.82
C ASP A 86 11.53 9.74 25.40
N ALA A 87 12.49 10.14 24.56
CA ALA A 87 13.82 10.59 25.01
C ALA A 87 13.82 12.02 25.58
N ALA A 88 12.79 12.83 25.27
CA ALA A 88 12.63 14.19 25.74
C ALA A 88 11.74 14.34 27.00
N ALA A 89 11.13 13.24 27.46
CA ALA A 89 10.27 13.14 28.64
C ALA A 89 11.02 12.59 29.86
#